data_AF-A0A7X6CXT5-F1
#
_entry.id   AF-A0A7X6CXT5-F1
#
_cell.length_a   1.000
_cell.length_b   1.000
_cell.length_c   1.000
_cell.angle_alpha   90.00
_cell.angle_beta   90.00
_cell.angle_gamma   90.00
#
_symmetry.space_group_name_H-M   'P 1'
#
loop_
_entity.id
_entity.type
_entity.pdbx_description
1 polymer ?
#
loop_
_entity_poly.entity_id
_entity_poly.type
_entity_poly.pdbx_seq_one_letter_code
_entity_poly.pdbx_strand_id
1 'polypeptide(L)'
;MSHQYPRRTGSPLLAGLPAQRAEPHGPAPVRARAVYDGTEPIAEARALARRFLSDVQLREAVSPDSRDALRLVVSELVTNARTHTSGGYSLTLEHAPGVVIVSVLDTSAEIPAAKPRDPRRIGGQGLHIVHALCTAFQASRNHGGKRVTATLPLTTFSR
;
A
#
# COMPACT_ATOMS: atom_id res chain seq x y z
N MET A 1 14.15 33.01 -67.95
CA MET A 1 15.47 32.38 -67.77
C MET A 1 15.88 32.57 -66.32
N SER A 2 16.10 31.45 -65.62
CA SER A 2 16.93 31.27 -64.43
C SER A 2 16.77 32.23 -63.24
N HIS A 3 16.15 31.77 -62.16
CA HIS A 3 16.93 31.26 -61.03
C HIS A 3 16.03 30.56 -59.99
N GLN A 4 16.58 29.46 -59.50
CA GLN A 4 15.93 28.35 -58.83
C GLN A 4 15.93 28.55 -57.31
N TYR A 5 14.92 27.96 -56.68
CA TYR A 5 14.65 27.89 -55.23
C TYR A 5 15.89 27.77 -54.33
N PRO A 6 15.79 28.31 -53.11
CA PRO A 6 15.95 27.40 -51.97
C PRO A 6 14.96 27.71 -50.85
N ARG A 7 14.33 26.68 -50.27
CA ARG A 7 14.11 26.61 -48.81
C ARG A 7 13.98 25.14 -48.40
N ARG A 8 14.99 24.70 -47.65
CA ARG A 8 14.93 23.49 -46.83
C ARG A 8 14.17 23.78 -45.54
N THR A 9 13.41 22.77 -45.17
CA THR A 9 12.91 22.32 -43.86
C THR A 9 13.66 22.80 -42.62
N GLY A 10 12.90 23.10 -41.57
CA GLY A 10 13.38 23.24 -40.19
C GLY A 10 12.22 23.47 -39.22
N SER A 11 11.68 22.38 -38.67
CA SER A 11 10.69 22.36 -37.58
C SER A 11 11.23 23.07 -36.32
N PRO A 12 10.41 23.82 -35.57
CA PRO A 12 10.85 24.36 -34.29
C PRO A 12 10.92 23.26 -33.22
N LEU A 13 12.01 23.33 -32.46
CA LEU A 13 12.31 22.59 -31.24
C LEU A 13 11.11 22.53 -30.29
N LEU A 14 10.80 21.33 -29.78
CA LEU A 14 10.34 21.19 -28.41
C LEU A 14 11.41 20.38 -27.66
N ALA A 15 11.89 21.02 -26.60
CA ALA A 15 12.99 20.60 -25.76
C ALA A 15 12.77 19.21 -25.17
N GLY A 16 13.85 18.43 -25.16
CA GLY A 16 13.93 17.18 -24.45
C GLY A 16 13.70 17.37 -22.96
N LEU A 17 12.71 16.67 -22.43
CA LEU A 17 12.81 16.12 -21.09
C LEU A 17 13.56 14.80 -21.23
N PRO A 18 14.61 14.52 -20.44
CA PRO A 18 15.21 13.20 -20.47
C PRO A 18 14.13 12.21 -20.05
N ALA A 19 13.76 11.32 -20.96
CA ALA A 19 13.18 10.05 -20.60
C ALA A 19 14.23 9.36 -19.73
N GLN A 20 14.12 9.54 -18.41
CA GLN A 20 14.89 8.76 -17.47
C GLN A 20 14.50 7.31 -17.73
N ARG A 21 15.34 6.62 -18.50
CA ARG A 21 15.39 5.16 -18.49
C ARG A 21 15.62 4.80 -17.04
N ALA A 22 14.58 4.28 -16.40
CA ALA A 22 14.74 3.54 -15.16
C ALA A 22 15.63 2.33 -15.51
N GLU A 23 16.92 2.44 -15.19
CA GLU A 23 17.84 1.30 -15.21
C GLU A 23 17.30 0.24 -14.24
N PRO A 24 16.93 -0.97 -14.67
CA PRO A 24 16.44 -2.00 -13.77
C PRO A 24 17.63 -2.81 -13.26
N HIS A 25 18.24 -2.38 -12.14
CA HIS A 25 19.32 -3.15 -11.51
C HIS A 25 19.11 -3.35 -10.00
N GLY A 26 17.90 -3.77 -9.64
CA GLY A 26 17.59 -4.42 -8.37
C GLY A 26 16.56 -5.54 -8.60
N PRO A 27 16.46 -6.53 -7.70
CA PRO A 27 15.35 -7.48 -7.76
C PRO A 27 14.02 -6.71 -7.77
N ALA A 28 13.06 -7.18 -8.57
CA ALA A 28 11.74 -6.57 -8.66
C ALA A 28 11.13 -6.37 -7.26
N PRO A 29 10.49 -5.22 -6.98
CA PRO A 29 9.87 -4.96 -5.68
C PRO A 29 8.82 -6.04 -5.39
N VAL A 30 8.86 -6.60 -4.17
CA VAL A 30 7.82 -7.54 -3.74
C VAL A 30 6.55 -6.74 -3.48
N ARG A 31 5.50 -7.03 -4.26
CA ARG A 31 4.21 -6.37 -4.15
C ARG A 31 3.09 -7.37 -4.36
N ALA A 32 2.08 -7.30 -3.51
CA ALA A 32 0.87 -8.08 -3.65
C ALA A 32 -0.35 -7.15 -3.60
N ARG A 33 -1.34 -7.42 -4.45
CA ARG A 33 -2.61 -6.68 -4.45
C ARG A 33 -3.77 -7.62 -4.67
N ALA A 34 -4.86 -7.37 -3.95
CA ALA A 34 -6.16 -8.00 -4.17
C ALA A 34 -7.27 -6.95 -4.11
N VAL A 35 -8.35 -7.21 -4.84
CA VAL A 35 -9.59 -6.44 -4.84
C VAL A 35 -10.67 -7.35 -4.30
N TYR A 36 -11.49 -6.81 -3.43
CA TYR A 36 -12.55 -7.50 -2.71
C TYR A 36 -13.85 -6.74 -2.92
N ASP A 37 -14.95 -7.46 -3.11
CA ASP A 37 -16.27 -6.84 -3.22
C ASP A 37 -16.91 -6.53 -1.86
N GLY A 38 -16.32 -7.04 -0.76
CA GLY A 38 -16.76 -6.82 0.61
C GLY A 38 -17.42 -8.03 1.26
N THR A 39 -17.79 -9.04 0.47
CA THR A 39 -18.47 -10.26 0.92
C THR A 39 -17.52 -11.35 1.39
N GLU A 40 -16.25 -11.28 0.99
CA GLU A 40 -15.27 -12.33 1.24
C GLU A 40 -14.84 -12.40 2.72
N PRO A 41 -14.45 -13.58 3.22
CA PRO A 41 -13.90 -13.72 4.56
C PRO A 41 -12.57 -12.96 4.73
N ILE A 42 -12.39 -12.30 5.89
CA ILE A 42 -11.12 -11.63 6.26
C ILE A 42 -9.91 -12.60 6.21
N ALA A 43 -10.16 -13.90 6.32
CA ALA A 43 -9.14 -14.94 6.19
C ALA A 43 -8.40 -14.89 4.83
N GLU A 44 -9.04 -14.41 3.77
CA GLU A 44 -8.41 -14.27 2.45
C GLU A 44 -7.37 -13.14 2.43
N ALA A 45 -7.68 -11.98 3.02
CA ALA A 45 -6.71 -10.90 3.19
C ALA A 45 -5.51 -11.34 4.03
N ARG A 46 -5.75 -12.12 5.10
CA ARG A 46 -4.66 -12.73 5.88
C ARG A 46 -3.86 -13.76 5.08
N ALA A 47 -4.49 -14.51 4.17
CA ALA A 47 -3.80 -15.43 3.28
C ALA A 47 -2.90 -14.68 2.28
N LEU A 48 -3.34 -13.54 1.74
CA LEU A 48 -2.51 -12.66 0.93
C LEU A 48 -1.28 -12.19 1.70
N ALA A 49 -1.46 -11.70 2.94
CA ALA A 49 -0.35 -11.26 3.79
C ALA A 49 0.66 -12.38 4.07
N ARG A 50 0.18 -13.61 4.30
CA ARG A 50 1.05 -14.78 4.48
C ARG A 50 1.87 -15.10 3.24
N ARG A 51 1.24 -15.13 2.05
CA ARG A 51 1.94 -15.39 0.78
C ARG A 51 2.98 -14.32 0.50
N PHE A 52 2.59 -13.05 0.64
CA PHE A 52 3.50 -11.91 0.50
C PHE A 52 4.72 -12.02 1.43
N LEU A 53 4.54 -12.38 2.71
CA LEU A 53 5.65 -12.59 3.63
C LEU A 53 6.58 -13.74 3.23
N SER A 54 6.07 -14.78 2.56
CA SER A 54 6.92 -15.84 2.02
C SER A 54 7.87 -15.29 0.96
N ASP A 55 7.38 -14.40 0.10
CA ASP A 55 8.21 -13.77 -0.94
C ASP A 55 9.21 -12.76 -0.35
N VAL A 56 8.81 -12.00 0.68
CA VAL A 56 9.70 -11.08 1.40
C VAL A 56 10.83 -11.82 2.12
N GLN A 57 10.56 -13.00 2.68
CA GLN A 57 11.58 -13.84 3.34
C GLN A 57 12.69 -14.31 2.38
N LEU A 58 12.45 -14.30 1.07
CA LEU A 58 13.48 -14.58 0.06
C LEU A 58 14.40 -13.37 -0.19
N ARG A 59 14.16 -12.24 0.48
CA ARG A 59 14.88 -10.97 0.30
C ARG A 59 15.50 -10.47 1.60
N GLU A 60 14.77 -10.54 2.71
CA GLU A 60 15.31 -10.21 4.03
C GLU A 60 14.71 -11.08 5.14
N ALA A 61 15.42 -11.20 6.26
CA ALA A 61 14.94 -11.96 7.40
C ALA A 61 13.78 -11.23 8.08
N VAL A 62 12.65 -11.92 8.27
CA VAL A 62 11.46 -11.36 8.92
C VAL A 62 11.12 -12.13 10.19
N SER A 63 11.00 -11.42 11.31
CA SER A 63 10.66 -11.99 12.60
C SER A 63 9.21 -12.52 12.72
N PRO A 64 8.86 -13.57 13.53
CA PRO A 64 7.46 -13.77 13.91
C PRO A 64 6.74 -12.54 14.44
N ASP A 65 7.38 -11.69 15.23
CA ASP A 65 6.73 -10.47 15.71
C ASP A 65 6.32 -9.57 14.53
N SER A 66 7.19 -9.35 13.54
CA SER A 66 6.83 -8.62 12.32
C SER A 66 5.77 -9.35 11.48
N ARG A 67 5.79 -10.68 11.43
CA ARG A 67 4.77 -11.48 10.70
C ARG A 67 3.40 -11.33 11.34
N ASP A 68 3.34 -11.38 12.66
CA ASP A 68 2.09 -11.28 13.42
C ASP A 68 1.57 -9.85 13.48
N ALA A 69 2.47 -8.86 13.63
CA ALA A 69 2.14 -7.45 13.49
C ALA A 69 1.52 -7.16 12.11
N LEU A 70 2.11 -7.66 11.02
CA LEU A 70 1.56 -7.47 9.68
C LEU A 70 0.17 -8.12 9.54
N ARG A 71 -0.01 -9.36 9.99
CA ARG A 71 -1.31 -10.05 9.95
C ARG A 71 -2.38 -9.29 10.72
N LEU A 72 -2.01 -8.74 11.88
CA LEU A 72 -2.91 -8.00 12.74
C LEU A 72 -3.29 -6.67 12.08
N VAL A 73 -2.32 -5.87 11.60
CA VAL A 73 -2.60 -4.62 10.89
C VAL A 73 -3.46 -4.85 9.65
N VAL A 74 -3.18 -5.89 8.86
CA VAL A 74 -4.03 -6.25 7.71
C VAL A 74 -5.45 -6.58 8.15
N SER A 75 -5.62 -7.34 9.23
CA SER A 75 -6.94 -7.70 9.76
C SER A 75 -7.71 -6.46 10.21
N GLU A 76 -7.08 -5.55 10.95
CA GLU A 76 -7.72 -4.34 11.46
C GLU A 76 -8.08 -3.37 10.33
N LEU A 77 -7.18 -3.13 9.36
CA LEU A 77 -7.46 -2.22 8.25
C LEU A 77 -8.55 -2.75 7.32
N VAL A 78 -8.53 -4.05 7.04
CA VAL A 78 -9.58 -4.69 6.22
C VAL A 78 -10.92 -4.72 6.96
N THR A 79 -10.92 -4.97 8.27
CA THR A 79 -12.13 -4.91 9.08
C THR A 79 -12.71 -3.50 9.04
N ASN A 80 -11.88 -2.46 9.23
CA ASN A 80 -12.33 -1.08 9.11
C ASN A 80 -12.91 -0.76 7.74
N ALA A 81 -12.26 -1.18 6.64
CA ALA A 81 -12.81 -0.98 5.31
C ALA A 81 -14.20 -1.64 5.18
N ARG A 82 -14.31 -2.94 5.48
CA ARG A 82 -15.59 -3.68 5.40
C ARG A 82 -16.70 -3.10 6.29
N THR A 83 -16.36 -2.57 7.46
CA THR A 83 -17.35 -1.96 8.37
C THR A 83 -17.86 -0.63 7.86
N HIS A 84 -17.01 0.17 7.20
CA HIS A 84 -17.32 1.56 6.85
C HIS A 84 -17.71 1.76 5.39
N THR A 85 -17.53 0.76 4.52
CA THR A 85 -17.95 0.81 3.12
C THR A 85 -19.03 -0.23 2.81
N SER A 86 -20.01 0.16 2.00
CA SER A 86 -20.99 -0.76 1.38
C SER A 86 -20.53 -1.26 0.01
N GLY A 87 -19.39 -0.76 -0.47
CA GLY A 87 -18.74 -1.19 -1.72
C GLY A 87 -17.48 -2.01 -1.47
N GLY A 88 -16.81 -2.37 -2.56
CA GLY A 88 -15.54 -3.10 -2.50
C GLY A 88 -14.38 -2.29 -1.93
N TYR A 89 -13.29 -2.99 -1.65
CA TYR A 89 -12.01 -2.42 -1.24
C TYR A 89 -10.85 -3.12 -1.93
N SER A 90 -9.69 -2.49 -2.00
CA SER A 90 -8.45 -3.14 -2.43
C SER A 90 -7.39 -3.08 -1.35
N LEU A 91 -6.74 -4.21 -1.10
CA LEU A 91 -5.58 -4.33 -0.23
C LEU A 91 -4.33 -4.38 -1.10
N THR A 92 -3.34 -3.55 -0.78
CA THR A 92 -2.02 -3.56 -1.39
C THR A 92 -0.96 -3.70 -0.31
N LEU A 93 -0.02 -4.62 -0.51
CA LEU A 93 1.15 -4.86 0.33
C LEU A 93 2.39 -4.58 -0.50
N GLU A 94 3.27 -3.73 -0.01
CA GLU A 94 4.50 -3.34 -0.70
C GLU A 94 5.69 -3.51 0.25
N HIS A 95 6.73 -4.15 -0.24
CA HIS A 95 7.98 -4.33 0.48
C HIS A 95 8.97 -3.25 0.07
N ALA A 96 9.60 -2.64 1.07
CA ALA A 96 10.80 -1.85 0.90
C ALA A 96 11.82 -2.29 1.97
N PRO A 97 13.13 -2.01 1.81
CA PRO A 97 14.14 -2.45 2.77
C PRO A 97 13.77 -2.08 4.22
N GLY A 98 13.62 -3.09 5.07
CA GLY A 98 13.31 -2.92 6.49
C GLY A 98 11.87 -2.51 6.82
N VAL A 99 10.95 -2.44 5.85
CA VAL A 99 9.54 -2.08 6.09
C VAL A 99 8.55 -2.80 5.18
N VAL A 100 7.31 -2.91 5.64
CA VAL A 100 6.14 -3.26 4.81
C VAL A 100 5.14 -2.13 4.85
N ILE A 101 4.68 -1.72 3.68
CA ILE A 101 3.65 -0.69 3.52
C ILE A 101 2.34 -1.41 3.20
N VAL A 102 1.34 -1.23 4.06
CA VAL A 102 0.00 -1.79 3.93
C VAL A 102 -0.93 -0.66 3.54
N SER A 103 -1.60 -0.77 2.39
CA SER A 103 -2.57 0.21 1.92
C SER A 103 -3.92 -0.43 1.65
N VAL A 104 -4.98 0.15 2.20
CA VAL A 104 -6.36 -0.18 1.88
C VAL A 104 -7.02 1.02 1.22
N LEU A 105 -7.59 0.80 0.04
CA LEU A 105 -8.44 1.76 -0.66
C LEU A 105 -9.87 1.23 -0.62
N ASP A 106 -10.80 2.01 -0.08
CA ASP A 106 -12.23 1.69 -0.04
C ASP A 106 -13.07 2.87 -0.55
N THR A 107 -14.35 2.62 -0.81
CA THR A 107 -15.27 3.63 -1.38
C THR A 107 -15.94 4.53 -0.33
N SER A 108 -15.58 4.42 0.95
CA SER A 108 -16.10 5.30 1.99
C SER A 108 -15.29 6.59 2.08
N ALA A 109 -16.00 7.70 2.21
CA ALA A 109 -15.41 9.02 2.38
C ALA A 109 -15.04 9.33 3.85
N GLU A 110 -15.33 8.44 4.79
CA GLU A 110 -15.09 8.64 6.22
C GLU A 110 -13.63 8.38 6.59
N ILE A 111 -12.88 9.43 6.94
CA ILE A 111 -11.51 9.28 7.41
C ILE A 111 -11.51 8.61 8.80
N PRO A 112 -10.83 7.47 8.97
CA PRO A 112 -10.80 6.77 10.24
C PRO A 112 -10.09 7.61 11.30
N ALA A 113 -10.73 7.75 12.46
CA ALA A 113 -10.16 8.40 13.63
C ALA A 113 -10.14 7.41 14.81
N ALA A 114 -9.01 7.33 15.51
CA ALA A 114 -8.92 6.56 16.74
C ALA A 114 -9.85 7.20 17.80
N LYS A 115 -10.86 6.44 18.23
CA LYS A 115 -11.78 6.87 19.29
C LYS A 115 -11.08 6.75 20.64
N PRO A 116 -11.33 7.63 21.64
CA PRO A 116 -10.76 7.49 22.98
C PRO A 116 -10.90 6.08 23.54
N ARG A 117 -9.90 5.58 24.28
CA ARG A 117 -9.98 4.25 24.91
C ARG A 117 -11.13 4.24 25.91
N ASP A 118 -12.12 3.37 25.67
CA ASP A 118 -13.19 3.08 26.62
C ASP A 118 -13.19 1.56 26.87
N PRO A 119 -12.86 1.10 28.09
CA PRO A 119 -12.82 -0.32 28.45
C PRO A 119 -14.17 -1.03 28.25
N ARG A 120 -15.28 -0.30 28.22
CA ARG A 120 -16.63 -0.84 28.04
C ARG A 120 -17.07 -0.92 26.59
N ARG A 121 -16.30 -0.35 25.65
CA ARG A 121 -16.63 -0.35 24.23
C ARG A 121 -16.21 -1.66 23.59
N ILE A 122 -17.19 -2.38 23.05
CA ILE A 122 -16.96 -3.52 22.16
C ILE A 122 -16.56 -2.97 20.78
N GLY A 123 -15.33 -3.25 20.34
CA GLY A 123 -14.80 -2.80 19.04
C GLY A 123 -14.20 -1.38 19.02
N GLY A 124 -13.72 -0.95 17.85
CA GLY A 124 -13.11 0.38 17.67
C GLY A 124 -11.76 0.55 18.38
N GLN A 125 -11.03 -0.56 18.58
CA GLN A 125 -9.64 -0.57 19.05
C GLN A 125 -8.63 -0.75 17.91
N GLY A 126 -9.10 -1.14 16.72
CA GLY A 126 -8.23 -1.50 15.59
C GLY A 126 -7.23 -0.43 15.21
N LEU A 127 -7.65 0.85 15.20
CA LEU A 127 -6.72 1.95 14.93
C LEU A 127 -5.66 2.12 16.02
N HIS A 128 -5.97 1.89 17.30
CA HIS A 128 -4.95 1.93 18.34
C HIS A 128 -3.90 0.83 18.14
N ILE A 129 -4.34 -0.37 17.75
CA ILE A 129 -3.44 -1.47 17.44
C ILE A 129 -2.57 -1.12 16.24
N VAL A 130 -3.16 -0.60 15.15
CA VAL A 130 -2.42 -0.17 13.97
C VAL A 130 -1.40 0.91 14.33
N HIS A 131 -1.80 1.95 15.06
CA HIS A 131 -0.90 3.02 15.50
C HIS A 131 0.22 2.53 16.41
N ALA A 132 -0.02 1.51 17.23
CA ALA A 132 1.03 0.95 18.10
C ALA A 132 2.06 0.10 17.33
N LEU A 133 1.69 -0.44 16.18
CA LEU A 133 2.51 -1.36 15.39
C LEU A 133 3.19 -0.72 14.17
N CYS A 134 2.74 0.46 13.76
CA CYS A 134 3.29 1.15 12.61
C CYS A 134 4.21 2.31 13.02
N THR A 135 5.22 2.60 12.19
CA THR A 135 6.07 3.79 12.32
C THR A 135 5.48 4.99 11.59
N ALA A 136 4.60 4.76 10.62
CA ALA A 136 3.85 5.81 9.94
C ALA A 136 2.41 5.35 9.67
N PHE A 137 1.47 6.30 9.77
CA PHE A 137 0.07 6.11 9.44
C PHE A 137 -0.45 7.32 8.67
N GLN A 138 -1.16 7.08 7.58
CA GLN A 138 -1.78 8.11 6.76
C GLN A 138 -3.18 7.68 6.36
N ALA A 139 -4.14 8.59 6.45
CA ALA A 139 -5.48 8.41 5.91
C ALA A 139 -5.83 9.64 5.07
N SER A 140 -6.13 9.44 3.79
CA SER A 140 -6.43 10.52 2.85
C SER A 140 -7.65 10.18 2.00
N ARG A 141 -8.38 11.22 1.60
CA ARG A 141 -9.47 11.07 0.63
C ARG A 141 -8.86 10.73 -0.73
N ASN A 142 -9.49 9.82 -1.45
CA ASN A 142 -9.10 9.45 -2.81
C ASN A 142 -10.36 9.31 -3.66
N HIS A 143 -10.46 10.01 -4.79
CA HIS A 143 -11.60 10.06 -5.73
C HIS A 143 -12.70 9.00 -5.49
N GLY A 144 -13.78 9.38 -4.81
CA GLY A 144 -14.92 8.48 -4.53
C GLY A 144 -14.75 7.57 -3.30
N GLY A 145 -13.76 7.80 -2.44
CA GLY A 145 -13.47 6.99 -1.27
C GLY A 145 -12.27 7.49 -0.46
N LYS A 146 -11.51 6.57 0.13
CA LYS A 146 -10.32 6.88 0.94
C LYS A 146 -9.22 5.85 0.79
N ARG A 147 -7.98 6.30 1.02
CA ARG A 147 -6.82 5.44 1.21
C ARG A 147 -6.33 5.53 2.64
N VAL A 148 -6.18 4.38 3.27
CA VAL A 148 -5.52 4.23 4.57
C VAL A 148 -4.23 3.46 4.36
N THR A 149 -3.11 4.01 4.82
CA THR A 149 -1.78 3.44 4.66
C THR A 149 -1.10 3.36 6.03
N ALA A 150 -0.53 2.20 6.34
CA ALA A 150 0.30 1.96 7.51
C ALA A 150 1.65 1.39 7.09
N THR A 151 2.74 1.94 7.62
CA THR A 151 4.10 1.45 7.39
C THR A 151 4.58 0.71 8.63
N LEU A 152 4.83 -0.59 8.51
CA LEU A 152 5.34 -1.41 9.59
C LEU A 152 6.85 -1.62 9.44
N PRO A 153 7.63 -1.54 10.53
CA PRO A 153 9.02 -1.95 10.52
C PRO A 153 9.12 -3.48 10.41
N LEU A 154 10.06 -3.95 9.61
CA LEU A 154 10.54 -5.32 9.63
C LEU A 154 11.73 -5.39 10.58
N THR A 155 11.61 -6.24 11.59
CA THR A 155 12.75 -6.59 12.43
C THR A 155 13.34 -7.91 11.97
N THR A 156 14.66 -7.96 11.93
CA THR A 156 15.39 -9.21 11.84
C THR A 156 15.49 -9.81 13.24
N PHE A 157 15.67 -11.12 13.35
CA PHE A 157 16.20 -11.66 14.59
C PHE A 157 17.70 -11.81 14.49
N SER A 158 18.38 -11.53 15.60
CA SER A 158 19.66 -12.16 15.85
C SER A 158 19.43 -13.68 15.86
N ARG A 159 20.16 -14.40 15.01
CA ARG A 159 20.37 -15.84 15.21
C ARG A 159 21.09 -16.08 16.53
#